data_AF-A0A662FVL6-F1
#
_entry.id   AF-A0A662FVL6-F1
#
_cell.length_a   1.000
_cell.length_b   1.000
_cell.length_c   1.000
_cell.angle_alpha   90.00
_cell.angle_beta   90.00
_cell.angle_gamma   90.00
#
_symmetry.space_group_name_H-M   'P 1'
#
loop_
_entity.id
_entity.type
_entity.pdbx_description
1 polymer ?
#
loop_
_entity_poly.entity_id
_entity_poly.type
_entity_poly.pdbx_seq_one_letter_code
_entity_poly.pdbx_strand_id
1 'polypeptide(L)'
;MIESMDLLGLVLSNPRVALSIVIQVLLGFALGYVSVKVVRYILAFLGLIVLGSVLSVWSVGGSVDAFLAQVSETALQLKPIILNLLTTLGILTVGPVTVGFVLGLIVGFLRK
;
A
#
# COMPACT_ATOMS: atom_id res chain seq x y z
N MET A 1 2.74 21.87 20.44
CA MET A 1 4.10 22.32 20.04
C MET A 1 5.22 21.74 20.93
N ILE A 2 4.91 21.04 22.04
CA ILE A 2 5.94 20.51 22.97
C ILE A 2 6.38 19.08 22.61
N GLU A 3 5.56 18.26 21.95
CA GLU A 3 5.92 16.86 21.61
C GLU A 3 6.95 16.71 20.47
N SER A 4 6.98 17.63 19.49
CA SER A 4 7.86 17.48 18.32
C SER A 4 9.34 17.72 18.62
N MET A 5 9.65 18.54 19.64
CA MET A 5 11.03 18.79 20.04
C MET A 5 11.64 17.61 20.80
N ASP A 6 10.81 16.86 21.52
CA ASP A 6 11.24 15.67 22.27
C ASP A 6 11.57 14.50 21.34
N LEU A 7 10.81 14.34 20.25
CA LEU A 7 11.09 13.36 19.20
C LEU A 7 12.40 13.61 18.46
N LEU A 8 12.72 14.87 18.16
CA LEU A 8 14.00 15.24 17.52
C LEU A 8 15.19 15.01 18.46
N GLY A 9 15.02 15.29 19.75
CA GLY A 9 16.03 14.99 20.79
C GLY A 9 16.26 13.49 20.98
N LEU A 10 15.20 12.68 20.92
CA LEU A 10 15.27 11.21 21.02
C LEU A 10 15.94 10.56 19.80
N VAL A 11 15.70 11.08 18.60
CA VAL A 11 16.30 10.60 17.34
C VAL A 11 17.80 10.91 17.29
N LEU A 12 18.22 12.10 17.73
CA LEU A 12 19.63 12.51 17.72
C LEU A 12 20.45 11.90 18.86
N SER A 13 19.81 11.52 19.97
CA SER A 13 20.48 10.88 21.11
C SER A 13 20.67 9.37 20.95
N ASN A 14 19.91 8.71 20.07
CA ASN A 14 20.01 7.27 19.85
C ASN A 14 20.37 6.92 18.39
N PRO A 15 21.64 6.56 18.10
CA PRO A 15 22.10 6.30 16.74
C PRO A 15 21.36 5.15 16.05
N ARG A 16 20.75 4.23 16.81
CA ARG A 16 19.95 3.13 16.25
C ARG A 16 18.63 3.61 15.66
N VAL A 17 18.01 4.61 16.29
CA VAL A 17 16.76 5.20 15.82
C VAL A 17 17.01 6.05 14.57
N ALA A 18 18.09 6.84 14.56
CA ALA A 18 18.48 7.58 13.36
C ALA A 18 18.75 6.65 12.17
N LEU A 19 19.47 5.54 12.40
CA LEU A 19 19.77 4.57 11.34
C LEU A 19 18.51 3.86 10.82
N SER A 20 17.57 3.49 11.70
CA SER A 20 16.32 2.85 11.28
C SER A 20 15.47 3.78 10.41
N ILE A 21 15.43 5.08 10.72
CA ILE A 21 14.74 6.10 9.92
C ILE A 21 15.35 6.19 8.51
N VAL A 22 16.68 6.24 8.39
CA VAL A 22 17.35 6.29 7.08
C VAL A 22 17.04 5.05 6.25
N ILE A 23 17.12 3.86 6.86
CA ILE A 23 16.78 2.61 6.18
C ILE A 23 15.32 2.60 5.75
N GLN A 24 14.40 3.04 6.62
CA GLN A 24 12.98 3.14 6.31
C GLN A 24 12.70 4.10 5.14
N VAL A 25 13.38 5.26 5.09
CA VAL A 25 13.27 6.19 3.95
C VAL A 25 13.78 5.55 2.66
N LEU A 26 14.94 4.88 2.69
CA LEU A 26 15.51 4.22 1.52
C LEU A 26 14.62 3.07 1.02
N LEU A 27 14.07 2.27 1.93
CA LEU A 27 13.12 1.20 1.60
C LEU A 27 11.84 1.78 0.99
N GLY A 28 11.28 2.84 1.60
CA GLY A 28 10.15 3.57 1.04
C GLY A 28 10.45 4.04 -0.38
N PHE A 29 11.60 4.68 -0.60
CA PHE A 29 12.02 5.18 -1.91
C PHE A 29 12.14 4.08 -2.95
N ALA A 30 12.81 2.97 -2.62
CA ALA A 30 12.93 1.82 -3.51
C ALA A 30 11.55 1.25 -3.87
N LEU A 31 10.66 1.10 -2.88
CA LEU A 31 9.28 0.67 -3.09
C LEU A 31 8.54 1.62 -4.03
N GLY A 32 8.56 2.93 -3.77
CA GLY A 32 7.89 3.93 -4.59
C GLY A 32 8.37 3.91 -6.04
N TYR A 33 9.68 3.88 -6.24
CA TYR A 33 10.29 3.85 -7.57
C TYR A 33 9.91 2.60 -8.37
N VAL A 34 9.95 1.42 -7.75
CA VAL A 34 9.58 0.15 -8.40
C VAL A 34 8.07 0.08 -8.65
N SER A 35 7.25 0.62 -7.76
CA SER A 35 5.78 0.61 -7.86
C SER A 35 5.29 1.19 -9.20
N VAL A 36 5.91 2.26 -9.69
CA VAL A 36 5.54 2.87 -10.98
C VAL A 36 5.67 1.88 -12.13
N LYS A 37 6.64 0.96 -12.09
CA LYS A 37 6.79 -0.08 -13.13
C LYS A 37 5.81 -1.23 -12.94
N VAL A 38 5.50 -1.58 -11.70
CA VAL A 38 4.65 -2.74 -11.34
C VAL A 38 3.16 -2.43 -11.51
N VAL A 39 2.73 -1.18 -11.37
CA VAL A 39 1.29 -0.80 -11.38
C VAL A 39 0.55 -1.28 -12.63
N ARG A 40 1.18 -1.30 -13.81
CA ARG A 40 0.57 -1.80 -15.05
C ARG A 40 0.22 -3.29 -14.97
N TYR A 41 1.03 -4.09 -14.28
CA TYR A 41 0.79 -5.51 -14.10
C TYR A 41 -0.31 -5.75 -13.08
N ILE A 42 -0.37 -4.95 -12.00
CA ILE A 42 -1.46 -4.99 -11.03
C ILE A 42 -2.79 -4.66 -11.72
N LEU A 43 -2.83 -3.60 -12.52
CA LEU A 43 -4.04 -3.23 -13.27
C LEU A 43 -4.43 -4.31 -14.29
N ALA A 44 -3.46 -4.90 -14.99
CA ALA A 44 -3.74 -6.02 -15.90
C ALA A 44 -4.30 -7.24 -15.18
N PHE A 45 -3.75 -7.58 -14.01
CA PHE A 45 -4.23 -8.67 -13.16
C PHE A 45 -5.66 -8.42 -12.66
N LEU A 46 -5.96 -7.21 -12.19
CA LEU A 46 -7.31 -6.82 -11.79
C LEU A 46 -8.28 -6.90 -12.99
N GLY A 47 -7.86 -6.45 -14.17
CA GLY A 47 -8.65 -6.58 -15.39
C GLY A 47 -8.95 -8.04 -15.74
N LEU A 48 -7.96 -8.93 -15.61
CA LEU A 48 -8.14 -10.37 -15.83
C LEU A 48 -9.13 -10.99 -14.84
N ILE A 49 -9.08 -10.60 -13.56
CA ILE A 49 -10.07 -11.06 -12.57
C ILE A 49 -11.47 -10.63 -13.00
N VAL A 50 -11.66 -9.35 -13.32
CA VAL A 50 -12.97 -8.82 -13.74
C VAL A 50 -13.47 -9.54 -15.00
N LEU A 51 -12.62 -9.73 -16.01
CA LEU A 51 -12.99 -10.45 -17.24
C LEU A 51 -13.37 -11.90 -16.95
N GLY A 52 -12.57 -12.63 -16.18
CA GLY A 52 -12.86 -14.02 -15.80
C GLY A 52 -14.17 -14.13 -15.01
N SER A 53 -14.42 -13.18 -14.12
CA SER A 53 -15.68 -13.10 -13.37
C SER A 53 -16.89 -12.83 -14.27
N VAL A 54 -16.81 -11.85 -15.17
CA VAL A 54 -17.90 -11.54 -16.12
C VAL A 54 -18.22 -12.74 -17.00
N LEU A 55 -17.18 -13.41 -17.54
CA LEU A 55 -17.34 -14.63 -18.33
C LEU A 55 -17.98 -15.77 -17.52
N SER A 56 -17.62 -15.92 -16.25
CA SER A 56 -18.20 -16.94 -15.35
C SER A 56 -19.68 -16.69 -15.08
N VAL A 57 -20.08 -15.44 -14.82
CA VAL A 57 -21.50 -15.06 -14.62
C VAL A 57 -22.31 -15.30 -15.90
N TRP A 58 -21.76 -14.92 -17.06
CA TRP A 58 -22.38 -15.20 -18.36
C TRP A 58 -22.54 -16.70 -18.59
N SER A 59 -21.48 -17.49 -18.38
CA SER A 59 -21.48 -18.94 -18.60
C SER A 59 -22.51 -19.69 -17.74
N VAL A 60 -22.82 -19.20 -16.54
CA VAL A 60 -23.74 -19.84 -15.60
C VAL A 60 -25.20 -19.36 -15.83
N GLY A 61 -25.41 -18.36 -16.70
CA GLY A 61 -26.73 -17.75 -16.92
C GLY A 61 -27.24 -17.00 -15.68
N GLY A 62 -26.36 -16.66 -14.75
CA GLY A 62 -26.70 -16.08 -13.45
C GLY A 62 -26.89 -14.57 -13.49
N SER A 63 -27.71 -14.05 -12.57
CA SER A 63 -27.88 -12.62 -12.37
C SER A 63 -26.62 -11.97 -11.82
N VAL A 64 -26.31 -10.77 -12.31
CA VAL A 64 -25.18 -9.92 -11.87
C VAL A 64 -25.24 -9.66 -10.36
N ASP A 65 -26.44 -9.69 -9.76
CA ASP A 65 -26.68 -9.46 -8.34
C ASP A 65 -25.98 -10.49 -7.44
N ALA A 66 -25.96 -11.78 -7.84
CA ALA A 66 -25.31 -12.83 -7.06
C ALA A 66 -23.78 -12.66 -7.02
N PHE A 67 -23.18 -12.18 -8.11
CA PHE A 67 -21.76 -11.88 -8.18
C PHE A 67 -21.39 -10.67 -7.32
N LEU A 68 -22.18 -9.60 -7.40
CA LEU A 68 -21.97 -8.40 -6.57
C LEU A 68 -22.09 -8.73 -5.08
N ALA A 69 -23.04 -9.59 -4.69
CA ALA A 69 -23.17 -10.06 -3.32
C ALA A 69 -21.89 -10.79 -2.85
N GLN A 70 -21.36 -11.71 -3.66
CA GLN A 70 -20.16 -12.49 -3.30
C GLN A 70 -18.88 -11.65 -3.22
N VAL A 71 -18.71 -10.68 -4.13
CA VAL A 71 -17.61 -9.71 -4.08
C VAL A 71 -17.74 -8.83 -2.84
N SER A 72 -18.94 -8.38 -2.51
CA SER A 72 -19.20 -7.55 -1.33
C SER A 72 -18.88 -8.29 -0.03
N GLU A 73 -19.25 -9.57 0.07
CA GLU A 73 -19.01 -10.40 1.24
C GLU A 73 -17.50 -10.64 1.45
N THR A 74 -16.78 -10.94 0.37
CA THR A 74 -15.32 -11.10 0.39
C THR A 74 -14.62 -9.80 0.77
N ALA A 75 -15.08 -8.67 0.24
CA ALA A 75 -14.54 -7.35 0.56
C ALA A 75 -14.75 -7.00 2.05
N LEU A 76 -15.90 -7.36 2.62
CA LEU A 76 -16.21 -7.15 4.03
C LEU A 76 -15.33 -8.00 4.96
N GLN A 77 -15.00 -9.23 4.56
CA GLN A 77 -14.10 -10.11 5.32
C GLN A 77 -12.63 -9.63 5.29
N LEU A 78 -12.19 -9.07 4.17
CA LEU A 78 -10.83 -8.55 4.03
C LEU A 78 -10.63 -7.19 4.71
N LYS A 79 -11.69 -6.38 4.82
CA LYS A 79 -11.66 -5.05 5.44
C LYS A 79 -10.97 -5.03 6.82
N PRO A 80 -11.36 -5.84 7.83
CA PRO A 80 -10.72 -5.79 9.15
C PRO A 80 -9.25 -6.23 9.12
N ILE A 81 -8.89 -7.19 8.25
CA ILE A 81 -7.51 -7.67 8.09
C ILE A 81 -6.64 -6.54 7.52
N ILE A 82 -7.11 -5.91 6.45
CA ILE A 82 -6.42 -4.78 5.81
C ILE A 82 -6.30 -3.62 6.80
N LEU A 83 -7.38 -3.27 7.51
CA LEU A 83 -7.35 -2.18 8.48
C LEU A 83 -6.39 -2.46 9.64
N ASN A 84 -6.35 -3.68 10.19
CA ASN A 84 -5.40 -4.05 11.24
C ASN A 84 -3.95 -4.05 10.75
N LEU A 85 -3.71 -4.49 9.51
CA LEU A 85 -2.40 -4.41 8.90
C LEU A 85 -1.99 -2.94 8.71
N LEU A 86 -2.91 -2.11 8.22
CA LEU A 86 -2.70 -0.68 7.99
C LEU A 86 -2.53 0.11 9.29
N THR A 87 -3.17 -0.25 10.40
CA THR A 87 -2.93 0.42 11.70
C THR A 87 -1.62 -0.06 12.33
N THR A 88 -1.30 -1.34 12.26
CA THR A 88 -0.06 -1.91 12.84
C THR A 88 1.18 -1.40 12.10
N LEU A 89 1.16 -1.46 10.77
CA LEU A 89 2.20 -0.86 9.93
C LEU A 89 2.10 0.67 9.95
N GLY A 90 0.86 1.19 10.04
CA GLY A 90 0.51 2.60 10.19
C GLY A 90 1.34 3.33 11.23
N ILE A 91 1.28 2.83 12.45
CA ILE A 91 1.81 3.51 13.63
C ILE A 91 3.34 3.38 13.71
N LEU A 92 3.91 2.27 13.20
CA LEU A 92 5.33 1.94 13.38
C LEU A 92 6.23 2.34 12.21
N THR A 93 5.71 2.49 11.01
CA THR A 93 6.53 2.69 9.80
C THR A 93 6.09 3.82 8.88
N VAL A 94 4.90 4.41 9.05
CA VAL A 94 4.37 5.36 8.03
C VAL A 94 5.17 6.65 7.92
N GLY A 95 5.70 7.22 9.00
CA GLY A 95 6.38 8.52 8.92
C GLY A 95 7.57 8.52 7.92
N PRO A 96 8.68 7.82 8.21
CA PRO A 96 9.84 7.82 7.33
C PRO A 96 9.62 7.05 6.02
N VAL A 97 8.89 5.92 6.05
CA VAL A 97 8.67 5.10 4.84
C VAL A 97 7.79 5.84 3.84
N THR A 98 6.72 6.52 4.26
CA THR A 98 5.85 7.26 3.34
C THR A 98 6.58 8.43 2.68
N VAL A 99 7.45 9.14 3.42
CA VAL A 99 8.30 10.19 2.83
C VAL A 99 9.19 9.60 1.74
N GLY A 100 9.89 8.50 2.03
CA GLY A 100 10.69 7.79 1.04
C GLY A 100 9.86 7.36 -0.18
N PHE A 101 8.70 6.74 0.07
CA PHE A 101 7.79 6.23 -0.95
C PHE A 101 7.28 7.29 -1.91
N VAL A 102 6.84 8.45 -1.40
CA VAL A 102 6.38 9.56 -2.22
C VAL A 102 7.53 10.09 -3.10
N LEU A 103 8.72 10.28 -2.54
CA LEU A 103 9.90 10.69 -3.32
C LEU A 103 10.25 9.65 -4.40
N GLY A 104 10.21 8.38 -4.05
CA GLY A 104 10.45 7.26 -4.98
C GLY A 104 9.44 7.24 -6.13
N LEU A 105 8.15 7.46 -5.83
CA LEU A 105 7.10 7.58 -6.84
C LEU A 105 7.34 8.77 -7.77
N ILE A 106 7.64 9.96 -7.24
CA ILE A 106 7.90 11.16 -8.04
C ILE A 106 9.08 10.91 -8.98
N VAL A 107 10.21 10.40 -8.46
CA VAL A 107 11.39 10.11 -9.28
C VAL A 107 11.11 9.00 -10.30
N GLY A 108 10.40 7.95 -9.89
CA GLY A 108 10.03 6.84 -10.75
C GLY A 108 9.09 7.26 -11.88
N PHE A 109 8.22 8.23 -11.64
CA PHE A 109 7.32 8.78 -12.64
C PHE A 109 8.05 9.73 -13.60
N LEU A 110 8.97 10.56 -13.09
CA LEU A 110 9.75 11.49 -13.92
C LEU A 110 10.81 10.81 -14.80
N ARG A 111 11.31 9.63 -14.41
CA ARG A 111 12.33 8.86 -15.15
C ARG A 111 11.78 7.76 -16.07
N LYS A 112 10.47 7.54 -16.07
CA LYS A 112 9.80 6.50 -16.85
C LYS A 112 9.10 7.11 -18.05
#